data_AF-A0AA34YXV3-F1
#
_entry.id   AF-A0AA34YXV3-F1
#
_cell.length_a   1.000
_cell.length_b   1.000
_cell.length_c   1.000
_cell.angle_alpha   90.00
_cell.angle_beta   90.00
_cell.angle_gamma   90.00
#
_symmetry.space_group_name_H-M   'P 1'
#
loop_
_entity.id
_entity.type
_entity.pdbx_description
1 polymer ?
#
loop_
_entity_poly.entity_id
_entity_poly.type
_entity_poly.pdbx_seq_one_letter_code
_entity_poly.pdbx_strand_id
1 'polypeptide(L)' 'MKNDNDSLNLGDVRGCSVHIDAATNQRLKQYRLRFIKENPGKPVPGINQIVRHAVNQWLDGAE' A
#
# COMPACT_ATOMS: atom_id res chain seq x y z
N MET A 1 -30.94 3.74 -0.52
CA MET A 1 -29.59 3.53 -1.10
C MET A 1 -28.71 3.05 0.04
N LYS A 2 -28.32 1.76 0.02
CA LYS A 2 -27.26 1.28 0.92
C LYS A 2 -25.98 1.98 0.46
N ASN A 3 -25.52 2.93 1.25
CA ASN A 3 -24.12 3.35 1.18
C ASN A 3 -23.35 2.22 1.85
N ASP A 4 -23.06 1.19 1.08
CA ASP A 4 -22.10 0.19 1.49
C ASP A 4 -20.80 0.96 1.68
N ASN A 5 -20.44 1.12 2.94
CA ASN A 5 -19.14 1.60 3.35
C ASN A 5 -18.12 0.68 2.67
N ASP A 6 -17.58 1.12 1.53
CA ASP A 6 -16.16 0.92 1.22
C ASP A 6 -15.42 1.48 2.43
N SER A 7 -15.29 0.64 3.46
CA SER A 7 -14.80 1.01 4.76
C SER A 7 -13.33 1.35 4.56
N LEU A 8 -13.08 2.63 4.22
CA LEU A 8 -11.85 3.30 4.59
C LEU A 8 -11.61 2.83 6.03
N ASN A 9 -10.49 2.16 6.23
CA ASN A 9 -10.13 1.44 7.44
C ASN A 9 -9.99 2.46 8.59
N LEU A 10 -11.14 2.94 9.08
CA LEU A 10 -11.36 4.04 10.04
C LEU A 10 -11.41 3.52 11.48
N GLY A 11 -11.14 2.23 11.68
CA GLY A 11 -10.87 1.67 13.01
C GLY A 11 -9.62 2.32 13.62
N ASP A 12 -9.44 2.11 14.93
CA ASP A 12 -8.26 2.60 15.66
C ASP A 12 -6.98 2.38 14.85
N VAL A 13 -6.18 3.44 14.71
CA VAL A 13 -4.89 3.38 14.02
C VAL A 13 -3.94 2.52 14.85
N ARG A 14 -3.97 1.21 14.61
CA ARG A 14 -3.04 0.27 15.21
C ARG A 14 -1.76 0.26 14.39
N GLY A 15 -0.65 0.58 15.04
CA GLY A 15 0.67 0.34 14.47
C GLY A 15 0.89 -1.17 14.30
N CYS A 16 1.52 -1.57 13.21
CA CYS A 16 2.01 -2.93 13.03
C CYS A 16 3.46 -2.90 12.56
N SER A 17 4.22 -3.93 12.92
CA SER A 17 5.54 -4.19 12.35
C SER A 17 5.41 -5.37 11.41
N VAL A 18 5.94 -5.24 10.20
CA VAL A 18 5.97 -6.30 9.20
C VAL A 18 7.41 -6.60 8.83
N HIS A 19 7.76 -7.89 8.78
CA HIS A 19 9.03 -8.30 8.21
C HIS A 19 8.89 -8.35 6.68
N ILE A 20 9.81 -7.70 5.98
CA ILE A 20 9.91 -7.74 4.52
C ILE A 20 11.28 -8.32 4.18
N ASP A 21 11.28 -9.42 3.44
CA ASP A 21 12.52 -10.06 3.01
C ASP A 21 13.33 -9.16 2.06
N ALA A 22 14.62 -9.46 1.90
CA ALA A 22 15.54 -8.64 1.13
C ALA A 22 15.13 -8.48 -0.34
N ALA A 23 14.61 -9.54 -0.97
CA ALA A 23 14.22 -9.51 -2.38
C ALA A 23 12.97 -8.65 -2.57
N THR A 24 11.97 -8.79 -1.70
CA THR A 24 10.77 -7.95 -1.73
C THR A 24 11.12 -6.48 -1.47
N ASN A 25 12.01 -6.19 -0.51
CA ASN A 25 12.46 -4.83 -0.25
C ASN A 25 13.18 -4.20 -1.46
N GLN A 26 13.99 -4.97 -2.19
CA GLN A 26 14.62 -4.51 -3.42
C GLN A 26 13.58 -4.17 -4.51
N ARG A 27 12.55 -5.00 -4.68
CA ARG A 27 11.45 -4.74 -5.63
C ARG A 27 10.68 -3.47 -5.27
N LEU A 28 10.42 -3.23 -3.98
CA LEU A 28 9.76 -2.01 -3.51
C LEU A 28 10.60 -0.75 -3.83
N LYS A 29 11.93 -0.82 -3.66
CA LYS A 29 12.83 0.28 -4.04
C LYS A 29 12.78 0.55 -5.55
N GLN A 30 12.84 -0.50 -6.38
CA GLN A 30 12.76 -0.38 -7.83
C GLN A 30 11.42 0.21 -8.29
N TYR A 31 10.31 -0.23 -7.68
CA TYR A 31 8.99 0.34 -7.93
C TYR A 31 8.98 1.85 -7.65
N ARG A 32 9.52 2.29 -6.51
CA ARG A 32 9.54 3.73 -6.15
C ARG A 32 10.39 4.55 -7.13
N LEU A 33 11.54 4.04 -7.57
CA LEU A 33 12.37 4.69 -8.59
C LEU A 33 11.62 4.82 -9.93
N ARG A 34 10.94 3.76 -10.36
CA ARG A 34 10.11 3.76 -11.56
C ARG A 34 8.96 4.76 -11.45
N PHE A 35 8.27 4.79 -10.31
CA PHE A 35 7.17 5.71 -10.05
C PHE A 35 7.60 7.18 -10.20
N ILE A 36 8.77 7.55 -9.67
CA ILE A 36 9.32 8.91 -9.80
C ILE A 36 9.51 9.28 -11.28
N LYS A 37 10.07 8.35 -12.07
CA LYS A 37 10.32 8.56 -13.50
C LYS A 37 9.02 8.72 -14.29
N GLU A 38 8.01 7.91 -13.97
CA GLU A 38 6.73 7.88 -14.67
C GLU A 38 5.75 8.97 -14.21
N ASN A 39 5.93 9.52 -13.00
CA ASN A 39 5.02 10.49 -12.38
C ASN A 39 5.78 11.71 -11.82
N PRO A 40 6.39 12.53 -12.68
CA PRO A 40 7.13 13.71 -12.24
C PRO A 40 6.22 14.68 -11.46
N GLY A 41 6.70 15.16 -10.32
CA GLY A 41 5.99 16.11 -9.46
C GLY A 41 4.89 15.50 -8.57
N LYS A 42 4.60 14.21 -8.68
CA LYS A 42 3.64 13.54 -7.77
C LYS A 42 4.34 13.03 -6.50
N PRO A 43 3.63 12.98 -5.35
CA PRO A 43 4.17 12.42 -4.13
C PRO A 43 4.51 10.94 -4.33
N VAL A 44 5.71 10.54 -3.90
CA VAL A 44 6.16 9.16 -3.99
C VAL A 44 5.59 8.38 -2.81
N PRO A 45 4.90 7.25 -3.04
CA PRO A 45 4.36 6.46 -1.94
C PRO A 45 5.46 5.91 -1.04
N GLY A 46 5.21 5.98 0.27
CA GLY A 46 6.02 5.34 1.31
C GLY A 46 5.82 3.82 1.32
N ILE A 47 6.77 3.09 1.91
CA ILE A 47 6.70 1.62 1.99
C ILE A 47 5.45 1.15 2.75
N ASN A 48 5.11 1.82 3.86
CA ASN A 48 3.90 1.55 4.63
C ASN A 48 2.60 1.75 3.81
N GLN A 49 2.56 2.78 2.94
CA GLN A 49 1.42 3.02 2.06
C GLN A 49 1.29 1.93 1.01
N ILE A 50 2.41 1.48 0.45
CA ILE A 50 2.45 0.36 -0.50
C ILE A 50 1.99 -0.94 0.18
N VAL A 51 2.47 -1.22 1.40
CA VAL A 51 2.04 -2.39 2.18
C VAL A 51 0.54 -2.34 2.48
N ARG A 52 0.03 -1.21 2.96
CA ARG A 52 -1.41 -1.05 3.21
C ARG A 52 -2.23 -1.29 1.94
N HIS A 53 -1.81 -0.71 0.81
CA HIS A 53 -2.50 -0.92 -0.46
C HIS A 53 -2.49 -2.39 -0.88
N ALA A 54 -1.36 -3.09 -0.77
CA ALA A 54 -1.25 -4.51 -1.09
C ALA A 54 -2.14 -5.38 -0.20
N VAL A 55 -2.21 -5.09 1.11
CA VAL A 55 -3.10 -5.80 2.04
C VAL A 55 -4.56 -5.57 1.67
N ASN A 56 -4.97 -4.34 1.40
CA ASN A 56 -6.34 -4.04 0.98
C ASN A 56 -6.69 -4.80 -0.31
N GLN A 57 -5.84 -4.74 -1.34
CA GLN A 57 -6.07 -5.47 -2.59
C GLN A 57 -6.16 -7.00 -2.40
N TRP A 58 -5.41 -7.55 -1.46
CA TRP A 58 -5.49 -8.98 -1.14
C TRP A 58 -6.81 -9.33 -0.46
N LEU A 59 -7.31 -8.49 0.45
CA LEU A 59 -8.60 -8.69 1.12
C LEU A 59 -9.78 -8.49 0.15
N ASP A 60 -9.72 -7.46 -0.70
CA ASP A 60 -10.75 -7.17 -1.70
C ASP A 60 -10.88 -8.31 -2.73
N GLY A 61 -9.77 -9.00 -3.03
CA GLY A 61 -9.75 -10.16 -3.92
C GLY A 61 -9.97 -11.51 -3.23
N ALA A 62 -10.24 -11.52 -1.92
CA ALA A 62 -10.49 -12.73 -1.13
C ALA A 62 -12.00 -13.03 -0.94
N GLU A 63 -12.88 -12.28 -1.61
CA GLU A 63 -14.32 -12.55 -1.73
C GLU A 63 -14.67 -13.49 -2.89
#